data_AF-A0A7K5J6A5-F1
#
_entry.id   AF-A0A7K5J6A5-F1
#
_cell.length_a   1.000
_cell.length_b   1.000
_cell.length_c   1.000
_cell.angle_alpha   90.00
_cell.angle_beta   90.00
_cell.angle_gamma   90.00
#
_symmetry.space_group_name_H-M   'P 1'
#
loop_
_entity.id
_entity.type
_entity.pdbx_description
1 polymer ?
#
loop_
_entity_poly.entity_id
_entity_poly.type
_entity_poly.pdbx_seq_one_letter_code
_entity_poly.pdbx_strand_id
1 'polypeptide(L)'
;DAGQRQLGALQCGSCGMLYAPGIPEDRIQHLRHHQRLCQGLSYTGWKKERVVGEFWDGKIVLILPGDPRYALRKAQEVLALVDSELGFPAGAPPCPEPSHSNSRQNSRISPEQNPGIFPGQSHVYLFVSPGSGVLGCLVAHGISQ
;
A
#
# COMPACT_ATOMS: atom_id res chain seq x y z
N ASP A 1 -4.94 2.65 47.63
CA ASP A 1 -4.38 3.08 46.34
C ASP A 1 -5.05 2.27 45.23
N ALA A 2 -6.18 2.76 44.72
CA ALA A 2 -6.99 2.03 43.74
C ALA A 2 -6.47 2.36 42.33
N GLY A 3 -5.55 1.53 41.85
CA GLY A 3 -4.86 1.70 40.57
C GLY A 3 -5.82 1.81 39.39
N GLN A 4 -5.85 2.99 38.77
CA GLN A 4 -6.42 3.18 37.45
C GLN A 4 -5.58 2.37 36.44
N ARG A 5 -6.17 1.29 35.92
CA ARG A 5 -5.62 0.53 34.79
C ARG A 5 -5.62 1.45 33.57
N GLN A 6 -4.43 1.88 33.12
CA GLN A 6 -4.15 2.66 31.90
C GLN A 6 -5.39 3.11 31.10
N LEU A 7 -6.01 4.20 31.55
CA LEU A 7 -7.18 4.81 30.90
C LEU A 7 -6.79 5.76 29.75
N GLY A 8 -5.50 5.99 29.54
CA GLY A 8 -5.00 6.87 28.48
C GLY A 8 -4.90 6.15 27.14
N ALA A 9 -5.20 6.89 26.06
CA ALA A 9 -4.85 6.47 24.72
C ALA A 9 -3.31 6.38 24.57
N LEU A 10 -2.84 5.35 23.88
CA LEU A 10 -1.42 5.16 23.56
C LEU A 10 -1.25 4.78 22.10
N GLN A 11 -0.04 5.02 21.59
CA GLN A 11 0.32 4.66 20.22
C GLN A 11 1.02 3.29 20.20
N CYS A 12 0.57 2.40 19.33
CA CYS A 12 1.27 1.15 19.08
C CYS A 12 2.60 1.43 18.38
N GLY A 13 3.72 0.99 18.95
CA GLY A 13 5.06 1.24 18.39
C GLY A 13 5.35 0.52 17.07
N SER A 14 4.52 -0.45 16.68
CA SER A 14 4.73 -1.28 15.48
C SER A 14 3.74 -1.02 14.36
N CYS A 15 2.47 -0.69 14.66
CA CYS A 15 1.49 -0.29 13.65
C CYS A 15 1.13 1.20 13.67
N GLY A 16 1.58 1.97 14.66
CA GLY A 16 1.32 3.41 14.75
C GLY A 16 -0.10 3.79 15.17
N MET A 17 -1.02 2.83 15.35
CA MET A 17 -2.41 3.11 15.71
C MET A 17 -2.53 3.66 17.14
N LEU A 18 -3.31 4.73 17.32
CA LEU A 18 -3.73 5.23 18.62
C LEU A 18 -4.93 4.42 19.13
N TYR A 19 -4.88 3.93 20.36
CA TYR A 19 -5.97 3.19 20.99
C TYR A 19 -5.94 3.28 22.51
N ALA A 20 -7.08 3.10 23.18
CA ALA A 20 -7.14 2.98 24.64
C ALA A 20 -7.12 1.50 25.07
N PRO A 21 -6.03 0.98 25.68
CA PRO A 21 -5.95 -0.43 26.05
C PRO A 21 -6.96 -0.83 27.14
N GLY A 22 -7.39 0.13 27.96
CA GLY A 22 -8.41 -0.06 28.98
C GLY A 22 -9.82 -0.25 28.43
N ILE A 23 -10.07 0.10 27.16
CA ILE A 23 -11.35 -0.07 26.48
C ILE A 23 -11.28 -1.36 25.63
N PRO A 24 -12.14 -2.37 25.88
CA PRO A 24 -12.06 -3.65 25.18
C PRO A 24 -12.34 -3.52 23.67
N GLU A 25 -13.25 -2.63 23.27
CA GLU A 25 -13.58 -2.36 21.87
C GLU A 25 -12.37 -1.81 21.10
N ASP A 26 -11.70 -0.79 21.64
CA ASP A 26 -10.46 -0.22 21.10
C ASP A 26 -9.36 -1.28 20.96
N ARG A 27 -9.22 -2.14 21.98
CA ARG A 27 -8.23 -3.23 21.94
C ARG A 27 -8.52 -4.22 20.82
N ILE A 28 -9.79 -4.59 20.61
CA ILE A 28 -10.20 -5.48 19.53
C ILE A 28 -9.95 -4.82 18.17
N GLN A 29 -10.26 -3.53 18.03
CA GLN A 29 -9.98 -2.77 16.81
C GLN A 29 -8.47 -2.70 16.54
N HIS A 30 -7.66 -2.44 17.56
CA HIS A 30 -6.21 -2.45 17.47
C HIS A 30 -5.69 -3.79 16.97
N LEU A 31 -6.13 -4.92 17.53
CA LEU A 31 -5.66 -6.23 17.10
C LEU A 31 -5.99 -6.51 15.63
N ARG A 32 -7.21 -6.16 15.18
CA ARG A 32 -7.63 -6.34 13.78
C ARG A 32 -6.80 -5.48 12.82
N HIS A 33 -6.64 -4.20 13.15
CA HIS A 33 -5.87 -3.26 12.36
C HIS A 33 -4.38 -3.67 12.33
N HIS A 34 -3.80 -3.97 13.49
CA HIS A 34 -2.41 -4.39 13.64
C HIS A 34 -2.12 -5.63 12.79
N GLN A 35 -2.97 -6.66 12.88
CA GLN A 35 -2.80 -7.87 12.08
C GLN A 35 -2.87 -7.56 10.56
N ARG A 36 -3.86 -6.78 10.12
CA ARG A 36 -4.02 -6.40 8.71
C ARG A 36 -2.80 -5.63 8.20
N LEU A 37 -2.32 -4.64 8.95
CA LEU A 37 -1.21 -3.79 8.56
C LEU A 37 0.11 -4.60 8.54
N CYS A 38 0.42 -5.35 9.59
CA CYS A 38 1.64 -6.15 9.64
C CYS A 38 1.69 -7.22 8.56
N GLN A 39 0.56 -7.87 8.25
CA GLN A 39 0.50 -8.85 7.16
C GLN A 39 0.70 -8.18 5.80
N GLY A 40 -0.06 -7.13 5.49
CA GLY A 40 0.02 -6.50 4.17
C GLY A 40 1.27 -5.64 3.94
N LEU A 41 2.03 -5.29 4.97
CA LEU A 41 3.36 -4.67 4.85
C LEU A 41 4.51 -5.68 4.94
N SER A 42 4.25 -6.95 5.27
CA SER A 42 5.30 -7.98 5.30
C SER A 42 5.90 -8.23 3.90
N TYR A 43 7.21 -8.37 3.82
CA TYR A 43 7.92 -8.58 2.56
C TYR A 43 8.95 -9.69 2.70
N THR A 44 8.64 -10.90 2.23
CA THR A 44 9.48 -12.08 2.46
C THR A 44 10.69 -12.20 1.53
N GLY A 45 10.94 -11.19 0.68
CA GLY A 45 11.96 -11.26 -0.36
C GLY A 45 11.54 -12.11 -1.56
N TRP A 46 12.07 -11.78 -2.74
CA TRP A 46 11.83 -12.53 -3.98
C TRP A 46 13.14 -13.05 -4.59
N LYS A 47 13.04 -14.13 -5.37
CA LYS A 47 14.20 -14.71 -6.06
C LYS A 47 14.84 -13.74 -7.07
N LYS A 48 14.02 -12.89 -7.68
CA LYS A 48 14.46 -11.81 -8.58
C LYS A 48 13.77 -10.52 -8.16
N GLU A 49 14.54 -9.64 -7.57
CA GLU A 49 14.11 -8.29 -7.20
C GLU A 49 14.80 -7.28 -8.10
N ARG A 50 14.08 -6.24 -8.51
CA ARG A 50 14.67 -5.10 -9.19
C ARG A 50 14.99 -4.04 -8.14
N VAL A 51 16.16 -4.18 -7.50
CA VAL A 51 16.67 -3.19 -6.55
C VAL A 51 17.23 -2.00 -7.33
N VAL A 52 16.75 -0.79 -7.03
CA VAL A 52 17.16 0.46 -7.69
C VAL A 52 17.88 1.42 -6.73
N GLY A 53 18.01 1.04 -5.46
CA GLY A 53 18.80 1.75 -4.46
C GLY A 53 19.00 0.89 -3.22
N GLU A 54 20.19 0.93 -2.65
CA GLU A 54 20.56 0.24 -1.41
C GLU A 54 21.06 1.25 -0.39
N PHE A 55 20.67 1.04 0.86
CA PHE A 55 20.94 1.90 1.99
C PHE A 55 21.33 1.06 3.21
N TRP A 56 21.92 1.69 4.21
CA TRP A 56 22.32 1.01 5.44
C TRP A 56 21.10 0.51 6.26
N ASP A 57 19.94 1.10 6.03
CA ASP A 57 18.67 0.84 6.71
C ASP A 57 17.59 0.26 5.78
N GLY A 58 17.95 -0.19 4.57
CA GLY A 58 17.01 -0.82 3.66
C GLY A 58 17.38 -0.75 2.19
N LYS A 59 16.39 -0.99 1.32
CA LYS A 59 16.54 -0.96 -0.13
C LYS A 59 15.26 -0.49 -0.81
N ILE A 60 15.39 0.04 -2.02
CA ILE A 60 14.27 0.41 -2.87
C ILE A 60 14.10 -0.65 -3.96
N VAL A 61 12.92 -1.26 -4.02
CA VAL A 61 12.52 -2.22 -5.05
C VAL A 61 11.54 -1.55 -6.02
N LEU A 62 11.81 -1.65 -7.32
CA LEU A 62 10.97 -1.12 -8.39
C LEU A 62 10.11 -2.23 -9.01
N ILE A 63 8.80 -2.00 -9.06
CA ILE A 63 7.80 -2.87 -9.67
C ILE A 63 7.24 -2.18 -10.93
N LEU A 64 7.29 -2.90 -12.04
CA LEU A 64 6.80 -2.47 -13.35
C LEU A 64 5.57 -3.29 -13.78
N PRO A 65 4.70 -2.79 -14.67
CA PRO A 65 3.48 -3.50 -15.11
C PRO A 65 3.73 -4.90 -15.72
N GLY A 66 4.92 -5.15 -16.26
CA GLY A 66 5.32 -6.44 -16.85
C GLY A 66 5.92 -7.45 -15.87
N ASP A 67 6.01 -7.11 -14.58
CA ASP A 67 6.62 -7.98 -13.58
C ASP A 67 5.76 -9.20 -13.22
N PRO A 68 6.35 -10.23 -12.60
CA PRO A 68 5.60 -11.41 -12.17
C PRO A 68 4.41 -11.07 -11.28
N ARG A 69 3.34 -11.88 -11.36
CA ARG A 69 2.08 -11.67 -10.63
C ARG A 69 2.26 -11.47 -9.12
N TYR A 70 3.24 -12.11 -8.49
CA TYR A 70 3.49 -11.93 -7.05
C TYR A 70 3.94 -10.49 -6.72
N ALA A 71 4.72 -9.85 -7.59
CA ALA A 71 5.21 -8.50 -7.39
C ALA A 71 4.09 -7.48 -7.59
N LEU A 72 3.31 -7.67 -8.66
CA LEU A 72 2.11 -6.87 -8.93
C LEU A 72 1.12 -6.98 -7.77
N ARG A 73 0.81 -8.19 -7.31
CA ARG A 73 -0.10 -8.41 -6.18
C ARG A 73 0.40 -7.72 -4.91
N LYS A 74 1.71 -7.74 -4.66
CA LYS A 74 2.28 -7.07 -3.49
C LYS A 74 2.13 -5.55 -3.59
N ALA A 75 2.38 -4.96 -4.75
CA ALA A 75 2.13 -3.54 -4.97
C ALA A 75 0.66 -3.18 -4.71
N GLN A 76 -0.28 -3.98 -5.26
CA GLN A 76 -1.72 -3.76 -5.06
C GLN A 76 -2.14 -3.85 -3.59
N GLU A 77 -1.60 -4.82 -2.85
CA GLU A 77 -1.86 -4.97 -1.42
C GLU A 77 -1.37 -3.76 -0.61
N VAL A 78 -0.13 -3.32 -0.86
CA VAL A 78 0.44 -2.14 -0.18
C VAL A 78 -0.35 -0.87 -0.51
N LEU A 79 -0.69 -0.66 -1.78
CA LEU A 79 -1.47 0.52 -2.20
C LEU A 79 -2.87 0.52 -1.58
N ALA A 80 -3.57 -0.62 -1.58
CA ALA A 80 -4.88 -0.74 -0.95
C ALA A 80 -4.85 -0.52 0.57
N LEU A 81 -3.74 -0.86 1.24
CA LEU A 81 -3.54 -0.49 2.64
C LEU A 81 -3.38 1.02 2.79
N VAL A 82 -2.52 1.64 1.99
CA VAL A 82 -2.27 3.09 2.05
C VAL A 82 -3.55 3.88 1.76
N ASP A 83 -4.32 3.49 0.75
CA ASP A 83 -5.63 4.08 0.45
C ASP A 83 -6.58 3.99 1.65
N SER A 84 -6.64 2.81 2.29
CA SER A 84 -7.46 2.59 3.49
C SER A 84 -7.01 3.45 4.68
N GLU A 85 -5.71 3.69 4.86
CA GLU A 85 -5.17 4.54 5.93
C GLU A 85 -5.41 6.03 5.66
N LEU A 86 -5.43 6.44 4.39
CA LEU A 86 -5.75 7.80 3.97
C LEU A 86 -7.27 8.07 3.88
N GLY A 87 -8.11 7.04 4.04
CA GLY A 87 -9.57 7.15 4.00
C GLY A 87 -10.17 7.10 2.58
N PHE A 88 -9.41 6.65 1.58
CA PHE A 88 -9.94 6.43 0.23
C PHE A 88 -10.74 5.12 0.14
N PRO A 89 -11.91 5.12 -0.50
CA PRO A 89 -12.71 3.91 -0.67
C PRO A 89 -12.04 2.93 -1.64
N ALA A 90 -12.16 1.63 -1.35
CA ALA A 90 -11.70 0.58 -2.26
C ALA A 90 -12.39 0.70 -3.62
N GLY A 91 -11.61 0.95 -4.68
CA GLY A 91 -12.14 1.17 -6.03
C GLY A 91 -12.42 2.63 -6.39
N ALA A 92 -11.91 3.60 -5.61
CA ALA A 92 -11.73 4.96 -6.11
C ALA A 92 -10.96 4.91 -7.45
N PRO A 93 -11.39 5.67 -8.47
CA PRO A 93 -10.64 5.71 -9.72
C PRO A 93 -9.19 6.14 -9.42
N PRO A 94 -8.19 5.53 -10.09
CA PRO A 94 -6.82 6.03 -10.01
C PRO A 94 -6.81 7.53 -10.32
N CYS A 95 -5.85 8.24 -9.73
CA CYS A 95 -5.67 9.69 -9.83
C CYS A 95 -6.13 10.25 -11.19
N PRO A 96 -6.90 11.35 -11.23
CA PRO A 96 -7.50 11.82 -12.47
C PRO A 96 -6.44 12.03 -13.55
N GLU A 97 -6.56 11.28 -14.64
CA GLU A 97 -5.80 11.50 -15.86
C GLU A 97 -6.04 12.96 -16.32
N PRO A 98 -4.99 13.73 -16.66
CA PRO A 98 -5.20 15.04 -17.27
C PRO A 98 -6.03 14.86 -18.54
N SER A 99 -7.18 15.53 -18.59
CA SER A 99 -8.19 15.38 -19.63
C SER A 99 -7.66 15.89 -20.98
N HIS A 100 -7.06 15.01 -21.76
CA HIS A 100 -6.88 15.25 -23.19
C HIS A 100 -8.24 15.11 -23.89
N SER A 101 -8.82 16.25 -24.23
CA SER A 101 -10.04 16.33 -25.03
C SER A 101 -9.85 15.75 -26.43
N ASN A 102 -10.87 15.02 -26.88
CA ASN A 102 -11.24 14.61 -28.25
C ASN A 102 -10.55 13.37 -28.87
N SER A 103 -11.26 12.25 -28.92
CA SER A 103 -12.11 11.92 -30.08
C SER A 103 -12.75 10.53 -29.97
N ARG A 104 -13.93 10.43 -30.58
CA ARG A 104 -14.80 9.25 -30.68
C ARG A 104 -14.05 8.00 -31.15
N GLN A 105 -14.21 6.87 -30.46
CA GLN A 105 -14.28 5.57 -31.12
C GLN A 105 -15.11 4.56 -30.29
N ASN A 106 -16.25 4.14 -30.84
CA ASN A 106 -16.94 2.91 -30.46
C ASN A 106 -16.02 1.71 -30.76
N SER A 107 -15.79 0.80 -29.82
CA SER A 107 -15.91 -0.66 -30.08
C SER A 107 -15.45 -1.56 -28.91
N ARG A 108 -16.35 -2.52 -28.60
CA ARG A 108 -16.15 -3.88 -28.08
C ARG A 108 -15.52 -4.04 -26.68
N ILE A 109 -16.41 -4.41 -25.76
CA ILE A 109 -16.10 -4.97 -24.45
C ILE A 109 -15.39 -6.32 -24.64
N SER A 110 -14.08 -6.36 -24.35
CA SER A 110 -13.34 -7.60 -24.10
C SER A 110 -13.39 -7.92 -22.60
N PRO A 111 -13.76 -9.14 -22.18
CA PRO A 111 -13.90 -9.47 -20.77
C PRO A 111 -12.58 -10.03 -20.22
N GLU A 112 -11.55 -9.19 -20.04
CA GLU A 112 -10.39 -9.58 -19.18
C GLU A 112 -9.43 -8.43 -18.81
N GLN A 113 -9.93 -7.22 -18.63
CA GLN A 113 -9.11 -6.14 -18.05
C GLN A 113 -9.48 -5.99 -16.58
N ASN A 114 -8.72 -6.69 -15.74
CA ASN A 114 -8.57 -6.34 -14.33
C ASN A 114 -8.38 -4.81 -14.28
N PRO A 115 -9.24 -4.03 -13.59
CA PRO A 115 -9.18 -2.57 -13.64
C PRO A 115 -7.74 -2.18 -13.29
N GLY A 116 -7.03 -1.69 -14.30
CA GLY A 116 -5.60 -1.51 -14.23
C GLY A 116 -5.30 -0.52 -13.13
N ILE A 117 -4.79 -1.00 -12.01
CA ILE A 117 -4.26 -0.19 -10.89
C ILE A 117 -3.14 0.74 -11.37
N PHE A 118 -2.63 0.49 -12.57
CA PHE A 118 -1.63 1.28 -13.25
C PHE A 118 -2.27 1.92 -14.49
N PRO A 119 -2.31 3.26 -14.62
CA PRO A 119 -2.16 3.86 -15.94
C PRO A 119 -0.97 3.19 -16.62
N GLY A 120 -1.04 2.91 -17.92
CA GLY A 120 -0.12 2.01 -18.65
C GLY A 120 1.38 2.32 -18.59
N GLN A 121 1.80 3.35 -17.83
CA GLN A 121 3.19 3.79 -17.63
C GLN A 121 3.54 4.00 -16.14
N SER A 122 2.75 3.48 -15.20
CA SER A 122 3.01 3.72 -13.78
C SER A 122 4.08 2.79 -13.22
N HIS A 123 4.96 3.35 -12.39
CA HIS A 123 6.05 2.68 -11.70
C HIS A 123 5.78 2.72 -10.19
N VAL A 124 5.94 1.58 -9.51
CA VAL A 124 5.81 1.49 -8.05
C VAL A 124 7.16 1.24 -7.43
N TYR A 125 7.53 2.07 -6.46
CA TYR A 125 8.74 1.94 -5.68
C TYR A 125 8.34 1.55 -4.26
N LEU A 126 8.94 0.49 -3.72
CA LEU A 126 8.78 0.09 -2.32
C LEU A 126 10.10 0.25 -1.59
N PHE A 127 10.09 0.97 -0.46
CA PHE A 127 11.20 0.95 0.48
C PHE A 127 11.02 -0.21 1.45
N VAL A 128 11.99 -1.12 1.49
CA VAL A 128 11.97 -2.35 2.28
C VAL A 128 13.10 -2.29 3.31
N SER A 129 12.76 -2.48 4.58
CA SER A 129 13.73 -2.53 5.67
C SER A 129 14.50 -3.85 5.72
N PRO A 130 15.67 -3.92 6.41
CA PRO A 130 16.40 -5.17 6.65
C PRO A 130 15.56 -6.20 7.40
N GLY A 131 14.59 -5.75 8.20
CA GLY A 131 13.61 -6.59 8.89
C GLY A 131 12.50 -7.13 8.00
N SER A 132 12.61 -7.01 6.67
CA SER A 132 11.68 -7.61 5.70
C SER A 132 10.26 -7.02 5.78
N GLY A 133 10.15 -5.72 6.05
CA GLY A 133 8.89 -4.96 6.03
C GLY A 133 8.94 -3.79 5.05
N VAL A 134 7.83 -3.54 4.35
CA VAL A 134 7.64 -2.34 3.53
C VAL A 134 7.36 -1.16 4.46
N LEU A 135 8.22 -0.14 4.42
CA LEU A 135 8.05 1.08 5.23
C LEU A 135 7.61 2.30 4.41
N GLY A 136 7.72 2.22 3.09
CA GLY A 136 7.29 3.31 2.20
C GLY A 136 6.91 2.79 0.82
N CYS A 137 5.98 3.49 0.18
CA CYS A 137 5.65 3.27 -1.22
C CYS A 137 5.53 4.60 -1.97
N LEU A 138 5.92 4.59 -3.25
CA LEU A 138 5.72 5.71 -4.16
C LEU A 138 5.20 5.19 -5.50
N VAL A 139 4.13 5.81 -6.00
CA VAL A 139 3.61 5.58 -7.35
C VAL A 139 3.98 6.78 -8.20
N ALA A 140 4.64 6.54 -9.32
CA ALA A 140 4.98 7.57 -10.30
C ALA A 140 4.33 7.24 -11.64
N HIS A 141 3.77 8.23 -12.32
CA HIS A 141 3.26 8.12 -13.68
C HIS A 141 3.96 9.14 -14.58
N GLY A 142 4.22 8.77 -15.84
CA GLY A 142 4.67 9.71 -16.84
C GLY A 142 3.59 10.78 -17.07
N ILE A 143 3.99 12.04 -17.16
CA ILE A 143 3.11 13.13 -17.58
C ILE A 143 3.58 13.55 -18.96
N SER A 144 2.78 13.27 -19.98
CA SER A 144 2.97 13.87 -21.31
C SER A 144 2.48 15.31 -21.26
N GLN A 145 3.32 16.26 -21.69
CA GLN A 145 2.89 17.63 -21.98
C GLN A 145 2.37 17.74 -23.41
#